data_AF-A0A225DP90-F1
#
_entry.id   AF-A0A225DP90-F1
#
_cell.length_a   1.000
_cell.length_b   1.000
_cell.length_c   1.000
_cell.angle_alpha   90.00
_cell.angle_beta   90.00
_cell.angle_gamma   90.00
#
_symmetry.space_group_name_H-M   'P 1'
#
loop_
_entity.id
_entity.type
_entity.pdbx_description
1 polymer ?
#
loop_
_entity_poly.entity_id
_entity_poly.type
_entity_poly.pdbx_seq_one_letter_code
_entity_poly.pdbx_strand_id
1 'polypeptide(L)' 'MEMTESQVVNEWISRGEARGRLVGRRQSLLRLLTKRFSGAVPDEVVRFINEQESPEVLDHWFDAAVEVYTFPQFLAVLKM' A
#
# COMPACT_ATOMS: atom_id res chain seq x y z
N MET A 1 -8.44 -40.45 1.42
CA MET A 1 -8.69 -39.04 1.73
C MET A 1 -7.34 -38.34 1.73
N GLU A 2 -6.95 -37.76 0.59
CA GLU A 2 -5.66 -37.07 0.39
C GLU A 2 -5.89 -35.66 -0.20
N MET A 3 -6.94 -34.96 0.26
CA MET A 3 -7.28 -33.62 -0.25
C MET A 3 -6.73 -32.48 0.61
N THR A 4 -6.16 -32.75 1.79
CA THR A 4 -5.98 -31.69 2.79
C THR A 4 -4.62 -31.01 2.79
N GLU A 5 -3.50 -31.71 2.59
CA GLU A 5 -2.18 -31.05 2.69
C GLU A 5 -1.91 -30.09 1.52
N SER A 6 -2.17 -30.50 0.27
CA SER A 6 -1.86 -29.65 -0.89
C SER A 6 -2.77 -28.42 -0.99
N GLN A 7 -4.05 -28.53 -0.64
CA GLN A 7 -4.97 -27.38 -0.66
C GLN A 7 -4.64 -26.37 0.44
N VAL A 8 -4.39 -26.84 1.66
CA VAL A 8 -3.98 -25.97 2.77
C VAL A 8 -2.64 -25.30 2.45
N VAL A 9 -1.63 -26.03 1.99
CA VAL A 9 -0.34 -25.42 1.60
C VAL A 9 -0.51 -24.34 0.53
N ASN A 10 -1.33 -24.59 -0.50
CA ASN A 10 -1.60 -23.61 -1.55
C ASN A 10 -2.32 -22.35 -1.04
N GLU A 11 -3.26 -22.49 -0.12
CA GLU A 11 -3.91 -21.35 0.53
C GLU A 11 -2.92 -20.52 1.36
N TRP A 12 -2.00 -21.18 2.09
CA TRP A 12 -0.98 -20.49 2.88
C TRP A 12 -0.01 -19.71 2.00
N ILE A 13 0.44 -20.31 0.89
CA ILE A 13 1.29 -19.64 -0.11
C ILE A 13 0.55 -18.43 -0.67
N SER A 14 -0.70 -18.61 -1.12
CA SER A 14 -1.51 -17.53 -1.70
C SER A 14 -1.71 -16.36 -0.73
N ARG A 15 -1.99 -16.65 0.56
CA ARG A 15 -2.11 -15.63 1.62
C ARG A 15 -0.78 -14.92 1.87
N GLY A 16 0.33 -15.66 1.88
CA GLY A 16 1.67 -15.12 2.04
C GLY A 16 2.02 -14.13 0.92
N GLU A 17 1.76 -14.52 -0.33
CA GLU A 17 1.97 -13.64 -1.48
C GLU A 17 1.07 -12.40 -1.45
N ALA A 18 -0.21 -12.55 -1.11
CA ALA A 18 -1.14 -11.44 -0.99
C ALA A 18 -0.65 -10.41 0.05
N ARG A 19 -0.22 -10.90 1.22
CA ARG A 19 0.38 -10.07 2.27
C ARG A 19 1.67 -9.40 1.79
N GLY A 20 2.54 -10.13 1.10
CA GLY A 20 3.78 -9.60 0.55
C GLY A 20 3.54 -8.46 -0.45
N ARG A 21 2.57 -8.63 -1.35
CA ARG A 21 2.16 -7.59 -2.31
C ARG A 21 1.63 -6.34 -1.59
N LEU A 22 0.83 -6.51 -0.53
CA LEU A 22 0.29 -5.40 0.25
C LEU A 22 1.40 -4.59 0.94
N VAL A 23 2.35 -5.28 1.58
CA VAL A 23 3.53 -4.64 2.21
C VAL A 23 4.36 -3.88 1.17
N GLY A 24 4.62 -4.50 0.01
CA GLY A 24 5.40 -3.87 -1.06
C GLY A 24 4.76 -2.59 -1.61
N ARG A 25 3.43 -2.58 -1.77
CA ARG A 25 2.67 -1.39 -2.21
C ARG A 25 2.78 -0.25 -1.20
N ARG A 26 2.55 -0.52 0.09
CA ARG A 26 2.68 0.48 1.17
C ARG A 26 4.08 1.09 1.19
N GLN A 27 5.13 0.27 1.13
CA GLN A 27 6.52 0.73 1.09
C GLN A 27 6.83 1.58 -0.15
N SER A 28 6.29 1.19 -1.32
CA SER A 28 6.50 1.92 -2.57
C SER A 28 5.84 3.29 -2.54
N LEU A 29 4.61 3.38 -2.05
CA LEU A 29 3.90 4.64 -1.86
C LEU A 29 4.63 5.57 -0.89
N LEU A 30 5.02 5.09 0.29
CA LEU A 30 5.77 5.89 1.25
C LEU A 30 7.10 6.39 0.69
N ARG A 31 7.83 5.53 -0.03
CA ARG A 31 9.08 5.90 -0.70
C ARG A 31 8.85 6.98 -1.75
N LEU A 32 7.76 6.90 -2.52
CA LEU A 32 7.40 7.92 -3.51
C LEU A 32 7.13 9.27 -2.83
N LEU A 33 6.29 9.29 -1.79
CA LEU A 33 5.93 10.52 -1.08
C LEU A 33 7.15 11.22 -0.49
N THR A 34 8.02 10.48 0.19
CA THR A 34 9.28 11.00 0.75
C THR A 34 10.18 11.60 -0.32
N LYS A 35 10.29 10.95 -1.48
CA LYS A 35 11.14 11.43 -2.58
C LYS A 35 10.58 12.65 -3.30
N ARG A 36 9.28 12.67 -3.56
CA ARG A 36 8.65 13.70 -4.39
C ARG A 36 8.52 15.02 -3.64
N PHE A 37 8.13 14.97 -2.37
CA PHE A 37 7.77 16.17 -1.62
C PHE A 37 8.89 16.71 -0.72
N SER A 38 10.11 16.17 -0.84
CA SER A 38 11.33 16.67 -0.18
C SER A 38 11.16 17.00 1.31
N GLY A 39 10.38 16.17 2.02
CA GLY A 39 10.01 16.35 3.42
C GLY A 39 9.63 15.03 4.05
N ALA A 40 9.70 14.96 5.38
CA ALA A 40 9.23 13.81 6.12
C ALA A 40 7.70 13.66 5.92
N VAL A 41 7.27 12.50 5.46
CA VAL A 41 5.85 12.15 5.42
C VAL A 41 5.34 12.14 6.88
N PRO A 42 4.28 12.89 7.22
CA PRO A 42 3.77 12.93 8.59
C PRO A 42 3.37 11.55 9.09
N ASP A 43 3.63 11.26 10.38
CA ASP A 43 3.37 9.95 10.98
C ASP A 43 1.91 9.50 10.85
N GLU A 44 0.95 10.43 10.86
CA GLU A 44 -0.46 10.14 10.63
C GLU A 44 -0.70 9.55 9.23
N VAL A 45 -0.05 10.11 8.20
CA VAL A 45 -0.14 9.61 6.82
C VAL A 45 0.53 8.25 6.70
N VAL A 46 1.67 8.07 7.36
CA VAL A 46 2.37 6.78 7.43
C VAL A 46 1.47 5.71 8.05
N ARG A 47 0.82 6.03 9.18
CA ARG A 47 -0.12 5.13 9.86
C ARG A 47 -1.29 4.78 8.95
N PHE A 48 -1.91 5.78 8.33
CA PHE A 48 -3.07 5.58 7.45
C PHE A 48 -2.74 4.67 6.24
N ILE A 49 -1.59 4.88 5.61
CA ILE A 49 -1.12 4.02 4.52
C ILE A 49 -0.83 2.59 5.02
N ASN A 50 -0.23 2.45 6.21
CA ASN A 50 0.07 1.14 6.78
C ASN A 50 -1.15 0.35 7.24
N GLU A 51 -2.25 1.03 7.58
CA GLU A 51 -3.53 0.43 7.96
C GLU A 51 -4.38 0.05 6.75
N GLN A 52 -4.12 0.62 5.57
CA GLN A 52 -4.91 0.34 4.36
C GLN A 52 -4.74 -1.10 3.87
N GLU A 53 -5.85 -1.86 3.82
CA GLU A 53 -5.87 -3.27 3.45
C GLU A 53 -6.21 -3.54 1.98
N SER A 54 -6.81 -2.57 1.27
CA SER A 54 -7.11 -2.70 -0.17
C SER A 54 -5.88 -2.37 -1.01
N PRO A 55 -5.40 -3.33 -1.82
CA PRO A 55 -4.37 -3.07 -2.82
C PRO A 55 -4.77 -2.00 -3.83
N GLU A 56 -6.04 -1.98 -4.25
CA GLU A 56 -6.56 -1.06 -5.27
C GLU A 56 -6.54 0.38 -4.78
N VAL A 57 -6.89 0.60 -3.51
CA VAL A 57 -6.78 1.93 -2.88
C VAL A 57 -5.33 2.39 -2.80
N LEU A 58 -4.40 1.50 -2.46
CA LEU A 58 -2.97 1.82 -2.44
C LEU A 58 -2.43 2.15 -3.84
N ASP A 59 -2.85 1.42 -4.86
CA ASP A 59 -2.48 1.67 -6.26
C ASP A 59 -3.06 3.03 -6.72
N HIS A 60 -4.32 3.34 -6.38
CA HIS A 60 -4.93 4.64 -6.68
C HIS A 60 -4.20 5.81 -6.01
N TRP A 61 -3.81 5.66 -4.74
CA TRP A 61 -3.01 6.68 -4.05
C TRP A 61 -1.61 6.83 -4.64
N PHE A 62 -1.01 5.74 -5.12
CA PHE A 62 0.26 5.80 -5.82
C PHE A 62 0.14 6.64 -7.08
N ASP A 63 -0.84 6.37 -7.93
CA ASP A 63 -1.08 7.12 -9.15
C ASP A 63 -1.35 8.60 -8.85
N ALA A 64 -2.21 8.88 -7.86
CA ALA A 64 -2.48 10.25 -7.42
C ALA A 64 -1.20 10.97 -6.94
N ALA A 65 -0.32 10.29 -6.20
CA ALA A 65 0.95 10.85 -5.77
C ALA A 65 1.90 11.13 -6.95
N VAL A 66 1.76 10.43 -8.07
CA VAL A 66 2.51 10.69 -9.31
C VAL A 66 1.94 11.91 -10.08
N GLU A 67 0.64 12.17 -9.97
CA GLU A 67 -0.03 13.24 -10.72
C GLU A 67 -0.02 14.59 -10.00
N VAL A 68 -0.25 14.60 -8.68
CA VAL A 68 -0.35 15.85 -7.91
C VAL A 68 1.00 16.57 -7.78
N TYR A 69 0.97 17.90 -7.83
CA TYR A 69 2.18 18.72 -7.82
C TYR A 69 2.70 19.00 -6.41
N THR A 70 1.83 18.96 -5.41
CA THR A 70 2.17 19.32 -4.02
C THR A 70 1.66 18.30 -3.01
N PHE A 71 2.31 18.24 -1.84
CA PHE A 71 1.88 17.35 -0.77
C PHE A 71 0.47 17.66 -0.24
N PRO A 72 0.05 18.93 -0.06
CA PRO A 72 -1.34 19.24 0.30
C PRO A 72 -2.38 18.73 -0.70
N GLN A 73 -2.08 18.73 -2.00
CA GLN A 73 -2.98 18.15 -3.01
C GLN A 73 -3.09 16.63 -2.85
N PHE A 74 -1.98 15.95 -2.53
CA PHE A 74 -2.02 14.52 -2.19
C PHE A 74 -2.86 14.25 -0.94
N LEU A 75 -2.71 15.06 0.11
CA LEU A 75 -3.50 14.91 1.34
C LEU A 75 -5.01 15.05 1.11
N ALA A 76 -5.43 15.86 0.13
CA ALA A 76 -6.84 15.95 -0.25
C ALA A 76 -7.36 14.61 -0.82
N VAL A 77 -6.57 13.93 -1.64
CA VAL A 77 -6.91 12.59 -2.15
C VAL A 77 -6.97 11.56 -1.03
N LEU A 78 -6.09 11.67 -0.04
CA LEU A 78 -6.02 10.75 1.08
C LEU A 78 -7.24 10.85 2.03
N LYS A 79 -7.81 12.06 2.16
CA LYS A 79 -8.90 12.35 3.11
C LYS A 79 -10.31 12.18 2.53
N MET A 80 -10.43 12.03 1.20
CA MET A 80 -11.66 12.26 0.42
C MET A 80 -12.17 13.70 0.53
#